data_AF-A0A358M9H6-F1
#
_entry.id   AF-A0A358M9H6-F1
#
_cell.length_a   1.000
_cell.length_b   1.000
_cell.length_c   1.000
_cell.angle_alpha   90.00
_cell.angle_beta   90.00
_cell.angle_gamma   90.00
#
_symmetry.space_group_name_H-M   'P 1'
#
loop_
_entity.id
_entity.type
_entity.pdbx_description
1 polymer ?
#
loop_
_entity_poly.entity_id
_entity_poly.type
_entity_poly.pdbx_seq_one_letter_code
_entity_poly.pdbx_strand_id
1 'polypeptide(L)'
;MNFIAKNLLEKISDLKNLIDIEGSAYNIREDGQCAGRKSTKNIKIESKEDAPGLVVRIRPGTKNEKVYIPACVTHGSVDDLVYNDFYIGEDADVTIVAGCGVHTEDDGQARHNGIHRFILDKNAKVLYLEKHIGTGAGKGIKRIDPITDATLAEGAVLTMDTIQLGGVDDTTRTTRAVLGASAKIIVRERIMTDGNEKAKTDFSVVLEGEDSGADLVSRSVARGNSHQEFTSRIVGKVRCTGHSECDAILAEQGTVNASPTLDAHHVDAELIHEAAIGKIAGEQILKLRTLGLTEEEAEQKIIDGFLQ
;
A
#
# COMPACT_ATOMS: atom_id res chain seq x y z
N MET A 1 -22.16 6.75 -8.32
CA MET A 1 -20.93 7.31 -8.89
C MET A 1 -21.14 8.60 -9.64
N ASN A 2 -20.88 9.68 -8.89
CA ASN A 2 -20.65 11.02 -9.42
C ASN A 2 -19.34 11.10 -10.24
N PHE A 3 -19.02 12.27 -10.81
CA PHE A 3 -17.81 12.48 -11.63
C PHE A 3 -16.51 12.28 -10.83
N ILE A 4 -16.47 12.76 -9.58
CA ILE A 4 -15.31 12.66 -8.68
C ILE A 4 -15.00 11.19 -8.40
N ALA A 5 -16.02 10.40 -8.02
CA ALA A 5 -15.89 8.96 -7.77
C ALA A 5 -15.32 8.21 -8.97
N LYS A 6 -15.75 8.55 -10.20
CA LYS A 6 -15.23 7.92 -11.43
C LYS A 6 -13.75 8.25 -11.65
N ASN A 7 -13.37 9.52 -11.46
CA ASN A 7 -11.98 9.97 -11.61
C ASN A 7 -11.06 9.30 -10.57
N LEU A 8 -11.50 9.25 -9.32
CA LEU A 8 -10.79 8.55 -8.26
C LEU A 8 -10.64 7.06 -8.58
N LEU A 9 -11.74 6.40 -8.97
CA LEU A 9 -11.75 4.97 -9.30
C LEU A 9 -10.76 4.62 -10.43
N GLU A 10 -10.71 5.43 -11.48
CA GLU A 10 -9.75 5.25 -12.58
C GLU A 10 -8.31 5.32 -12.08
N LYS A 11 -7.98 6.29 -11.22
CA LYS A 11 -6.63 6.48 -10.70
C LYS A 11 -6.20 5.40 -9.71
N ILE A 12 -7.11 4.97 -8.83
CA ILE A 12 -6.77 4.07 -7.71
C ILE A 12 -6.88 2.59 -8.06
N SER A 13 -7.51 2.24 -9.18
CA SER A 13 -7.68 0.83 -9.59
C SER A 13 -7.33 0.55 -11.05
N ASP A 14 -6.87 1.57 -11.81
CA ASP A 14 -6.65 1.52 -13.26
C ASP A 14 -7.90 1.04 -14.04
N LEU A 15 -9.08 1.24 -13.45
CA LEU A 15 -10.37 0.87 -14.03
C LEU A 15 -10.93 2.06 -14.79
N LYS A 16 -10.77 2.07 -16.11
CA LYS A 16 -11.33 3.13 -16.95
C LYS A 16 -12.84 2.99 -17.02
N ASN A 17 -13.34 1.75 -17.08
CA ASN A 17 -14.76 1.44 -17.10
C ASN A 17 -15.07 0.15 -16.32
N LEU A 18 -16.33 -0.05 -15.92
CA LEU A 18 -16.80 -1.28 -15.24
C LEU A 18 -16.70 -2.55 -16.12
N ILE A 19 -16.45 -2.39 -17.42
CA ILE A 19 -16.16 -3.50 -18.35
C ILE A 19 -14.79 -4.12 -18.02
N ASP A 20 -13.85 -3.34 -17.49
CA ASP A 20 -12.48 -3.79 -17.18
C ASP A 20 -12.43 -4.82 -16.03
N ILE A 21 -13.52 -4.97 -15.29
CA ILE A 21 -13.70 -5.96 -14.21
C ILE A 21 -14.72 -7.05 -14.55
N GLU A 22 -15.12 -7.17 -15.82
CA GLU A 22 -16.06 -8.19 -16.25
C GLU A 22 -15.47 -9.59 -16.02
N GLY A 23 -16.12 -10.35 -15.13
CA GLY A 23 -15.65 -11.68 -14.71
C GLY A 23 -14.83 -11.71 -13.42
N SER A 24 -14.46 -10.55 -12.88
CA SER A 24 -13.78 -10.45 -11.58
C SER A 24 -14.77 -10.26 -10.42
N ALA A 25 -14.30 -10.56 -9.21
CA ALA A 25 -15.03 -10.21 -8.00
C ALA A 25 -14.71 -8.76 -7.63
N TYR A 26 -15.69 -8.02 -7.11
CA TYR A 26 -15.46 -6.63 -6.71
C TYR A 26 -16.40 -6.17 -5.59
N ASN A 27 -15.95 -5.17 -4.84
CA ASN A 27 -16.76 -4.35 -3.95
C ASN A 27 -16.30 -2.89 -4.05
N ILE A 28 -17.08 -2.05 -4.73
CA ILE A 28 -16.83 -0.62 -4.85
C ILE A 28 -17.52 0.09 -3.69
N ARG A 29 -16.77 0.92 -2.97
CA ARG A 29 -17.25 1.74 -1.87
C ARG A 29 -17.22 3.22 -2.25
N GLU A 30 -18.33 3.92 -2.05
CA GLU A 30 -18.48 5.36 -2.32
C GLU A 30 -19.06 6.00 -1.05
N ASP A 31 -18.36 6.97 -0.46
CA ASP A 31 -18.79 7.75 0.71
C ASP A 31 -19.32 6.89 1.87
N GLY A 32 -18.57 5.84 2.22
CA GLY A 32 -18.92 4.93 3.31
C GLY A 32 -20.04 3.93 3.00
N GLN A 33 -20.51 3.85 1.75
CA GLN A 33 -21.58 2.95 1.32
C GLN A 33 -21.12 1.98 0.23
N CYS A 34 -21.80 0.84 0.12
CA CYS A 34 -21.55 -0.12 -0.96
C CYS A 34 -22.20 0.38 -2.25
N ALA A 35 -21.39 0.86 -3.20
CA ALA A 35 -21.85 1.32 -4.51
C ALA A 35 -22.08 0.16 -5.49
N GLY A 36 -21.39 -0.96 -5.31
CA GLY A 36 -21.57 -2.17 -6.11
C GLY A 36 -20.77 -3.33 -5.58
N ARG A 37 -21.32 -4.54 -5.67
CA ARG A 37 -20.65 -5.77 -5.23
C ARG A 37 -20.96 -6.92 -6.16
N LYS A 38 -19.95 -7.72 -6.46
CA LYS A 38 -20.09 -8.97 -7.21
C LYS A 38 -19.10 -10.01 -6.70
N SER A 39 -19.59 -11.22 -6.47
CA SER A 39 -18.75 -12.40 -6.24
C SER A 39 -18.55 -13.17 -7.53
N THR A 40 -17.47 -13.93 -7.64
CA THR A 40 -17.29 -14.95 -8.69
C THR A 40 -17.68 -16.33 -8.13
N LYS A 41 -17.52 -17.37 -8.95
CA LYS A 41 -17.65 -18.75 -8.49
C LYS A 41 -16.66 -19.06 -7.37
N ASN A 42 -15.46 -18.51 -7.41
CA ASN A 42 -14.35 -18.88 -6.53
C ASN A 42 -14.00 -17.83 -5.47
N ILE A 43 -14.41 -16.58 -5.68
CA ILE A 43 -14.20 -15.48 -4.74
C ILE A 43 -15.56 -14.99 -4.26
N LYS A 44 -15.82 -15.18 -2.96
CA LYS A 44 -17.04 -14.73 -2.29
C LYS A 44 -16.75 -13.48 -1.48
N ILE A 45 -17.57 -12.43 -1.67
CA ILE A 45 -17.49 -11.18 -0.90
C ILE A 45 -18.79 -10.98 -0.15
N GLU A 46 -18.70 -10.88 1.17
CA GLU A 46 -19.83 -10.70 2.07
C GLU A 46 -19.60 -9.48 2.97
N SER A 47 -20.68 -8.90 3.48
CA SER A 47 -20.55 -7.86 4.50
C SER A 47 -20.18 -8.54 5.82
N LYS A 48 -19.32 -7.89 6.59
CA LYS A 48 -19.02 -8.33 7.95
C LYS A 48 -20.24 -8.08 8.85
N GLU A 49 -20.54 -9.00 9.76
CA GLU A 49 -21.74 -8.95 10.62
C GLU A 49 -21.51 -8.12 11.89
N ASP A 50 -20.27 -8.11 12.39
CA ASP A 50 -19.86 -7.53 13.66
C ASP A 50 -19.23 -6.13 13.53
N ALA A 51 -18.85 -5.71 12.32
CA ALA A 51 -18.25 -4.41 12.05
C ALA A 51 -18.50 -3.98 10.59
N PRO A 52 -18.38 -2.67 10.26
CA PRO A 52 -18.41 -2.22 8.87
C PRO A 52 -17.27 -2.86 8.08
N GLY A 53 -17.50 -3.21 6.81
CA GLY A 53 -16.49 -3.78 5.93
C GLY A 53 -16.87 -5.16 5.39
N LEU A 54 -15.87 -5.96 5.06
CA LEU A 54 -16.02 -7.13 4.20
C LEU A 54 -15.41 -8.40 4.79
N VAL A 55 -16.00 -9.53 4.42
CA VAL A 55 -15.36 -10.85 4.50
C VAL A 55 -15.18 -11.35 3.08
N VAL A 56 -13.94 -11.46 2.64
CA VAL A 56 -13.54 -11.95 1.32
C VAL A 56 -12.98 -13.35 1.49
N ARG A 57 -13.60 -14.35 0.85
CA ARG A 57 -13.18 -15.75 0.87
C ARG A 57 -12.81 -16.22 -0.52
N ILE A 58 -11.56 -16.62 -0.69
CA ILE A 58 -11.01 -17.17 -1.92
C ILE A 58 -10.87 -18.68 -1.73
N ARG A 59 -11.48 -19.46 -2.62
CA ARG A 59 -11.46 -20.93 -2.53
C ARG A 59 -10.04 -21.48 -2.74
N PRO A 60 -9.71 -22.63 -2.12
CA PRO A 60 -8.47 -23.35 -2.41
C PRO A 60 -8.29 -23.60 -3.92
N GLY A 61 -7.05 -23.51 -4.39
CA GLY A 61 -6.67 -23.74 -5.78
C GLY A 61 -7.19 -22.70 -6.79
N THR A 62 -7.76 -21.58 -6.34
CA THR A 62 -8.17 -20.48 -7.25
C THR A 62 -6.93 -19.88 -7.91
N LYS A 63 -6.90 -19.78 -9.24
CA LYS A 63 -5.75 -19.26 -9.99
C LYS A 63 -6.15 -18.12 -10.91
N ASN A 64 -5.31 -17.10 -11.00
CA ASN A 64 -5.42 -15.98 -11.97
C ASN A 64 -6.72 -15.18 -11.87
N GLU A 65 -7.41 -15.21 -10.73
CA GLU A 65 -8.58 -14.36 -10.49
C GLU A 65 -8.19 -13.09 -9.76
N LYS A 66 -8.98 -12.03 -9.98
CA LYS A 66 -8.79 -10.73 -9.35
C LYS A 66 -9.97 -10.38 -8.45
N VAL A 67 -9.68 -9.72 -7.33
CA VAL A 67 -10.68 -9.04 -6.51
C VAL A 67 -10.39 -7.53 -6.48
N TYR A 68 -11.41 -6.72 -6.71
CA TYR A 68 -11.30 -5.26 -6.68
C TYR A 68 -12.04 -4.69 -5.47
N ILE A 69 -11.38 -3.91 -4.63
CA ILE A 69 -11.98 -3.33 -3.41
C ILE A 69 -11.71 -1.81 -3.25
N PRO A 70 -11.98 -0.98 -4.28
CA PRO A 70 -11.73 0.45 -4.19
C PRO A 70 -12.69 1.17 -3.24
N ALA A 71 -12.19 2.18 -2.57
CA ALA A 71 -12.95 3.13 -1.77
C ALA A 71 -12.73 4.56 -2.25
N CYS A 72 -13.83 5.26 -2.54
CA CYS A 72 -13.84 6.65 -2.96
C CYS A 72 -14.62 7.49 -1.94
N VAL A 73 -13.96 8.45 -1.31
CA VAL A 73 -14.58 9.53 -0.54
C VAL A 73 -14.58 10.78 -1.43
N THR A 74 -15.75 11.30 -1.75
CA THR A 74 -15.96 12.28 -2.82
C THR A 74 -16.24 13.69 -2.33
N HIS A 75 -16.36 13.89 -1.02
CA HIS A 75 -16.53 15.20 -0.41
C HIS A 75 -16.03 15.21 1.05
N GLY A 76 -15.90 16.41 1.62
CA GLY A 76 -15.55 16.58 3.03
C GLY A 76 -16.66 16.16 3.98
N SER A 77 -16.34 16.11 5.27
CA SER A 77 -17.21 15.64 6.35
C SER A 77 -17.60 14.15 6.24
N VAL A 78 -16.71 13.34 5.68
CA VAL A 78 -16.87 11.88 5.60
C VAL A 78 -15.78 11.22 6.42
N ASP A 79 -16.19 10.37 7.37
CA ASP A 79 -15.32 9.50 8.15
C ASP A 79 -15.66 8.04 7.84
N ASP A 80 -14.91 7.44 6.92
CA ASP A 80 -15.12 6.06 6.51
C ASP A 80 -14.09 5.13 7.18
N LEU A 81 -14.58 4.18 7.98
CA LEU A 81 -13.76 3.15 8.63
C LEU A 81 -14.34 1.77 8.31
N VAL A 82 -13.51 0.88 7.77
CA VAL A 82 -13.93 -0.48 7.39
C VAL A 82 -12.92 -1.54 7.81
N TYR A 83 -13.44 -2.71 8.17
CA TYR A 83 -12.70 -3.90 8.56
C TYR A 83 -12.90 -4.98 7.51
N ASN A 84 -11.82 -5.36 6.83
CA ASN A 84 -11.83 -6.30 5.71
C ASN A 84 -11.00 -7.53 6.05
N ASP A 85 -11.65 -8.68 6.20
CA ASP A 85 -10.99 -9.96 6.41
C ASP A 85 -10.83 -10.71 5.07
N PHE A 86 -9.60 -11.05 4.70
CA PHE A 86 -9.25 -11.84 3.51
C PHE A 86 -8.81 -13.24 3.94
N TYR A 87 -9.61 -14.25 3.57
CA TYR A 87 -9.28 -15.66 3.74
C TYR A 87 -8.86 -16.23 2.40
N ILE A 88 -7.59 -16.59 2.26
CA ILE A 88 -6.99 -17.06 1.03
C ILE A 88 -6.73 -18.55 1.16
N GLY A 89 -7.53 -19.37 0.48
CA GLY A 89 -7.44 -20.82 0.58
C GLY A 89 -6.12 -21.39 0.05
N GLU A 90 -5.82 -22.62 0.49
CA GLU A 90 -4.61 -23.37 0.13
C GLU A 90 -4.37 -23.40 -1.38
N ASP A 91 -3.12 -23.26 -1.79
CA ASP A 91 -2.68 -23.21 -3.19
C ASP A 91 -3.38 -22.16 -4.06
N ALA A 92 -4.07 -21.16 -3.50
CA ALA A 92 -4.61 -20.06 -4.30
C ALA A 92 -3.50 -19.17 -4.86
N ASP A 93 -3.72 -18.54 -6.01
CA ASP A 93 -2.81 -17.58 -6.65
C ASP A 93 -3.68 -16.48 -7.29
N VAL A 94 -3.79 -15.35 -6.61
CA VAL A 94 -4.75 -14.30 -6.94
C VAL A 94 -4.14 -12.90 -6.84
N THR A 95 -4.78 -11.94 -7.50
CA THR A 95 -4.48 -10.52 -7.35
C THR A 95 -5.60 -9.80 -6.62
N ILE A 96 -5.25 -8.98 -5.65
CA ILE A 96 -6.17 -8.11 -4.92
C ILE A 96 -5.79 -6.68 -5.28
N VAL A 97 -6.73 -5.96 -5.89
CA VAL A 97 -6.56 -4.56 -6.30
C VAL A 97 -7.39 -3.71 -5.36
N ALA A 98 -6.71 -3.00 -4.47
CA ALA A 98 -7.27 -2.04 -3.55
C ALA A 98 -6.86 -0.62 -3.97
N GLY A 99 -7.63 0.35 -3.49
CA GLY A 99 -7.28 1.74 -3.72
C GLY A 99 -8.18 2.65 -2.91
N CYS A 100 -7.61 3.72 -2.36
CA CYS A 100 -8.33 4.69 -1.56
C CYS A 100 -8.14 6.07 -2.18
N GLY A 101 -9.23 6.67 -2.60
CA GLY A 101 -9.28 8.05 -3.07
C GLY A 101 -10.07 8.91 -2.10
N VAL A 102 -9.48 10.00 -1.62
CA VAL A 102 -10.19 10.98 -0.78
C VAL A 102 -10.22 12.34 -1.47
N HIS A 103 -11.35 13.03 -1.40
CA HIS A 103 -11.56 14.30 -2.06
C HIS A 103 -12.30 15.29 -1.16
N THR A 104 -11.84 16.55 -1.14
CA THR A 104 -12.60 17.64 -0.50
C THR A 104 -12.31 18.98 -1.18
N GLU A 105 -13.38 19.76 -1.43
CA GLU A 105 -13.33 21.15 -1.92
C GLU A 105 -13.77 22.15 -0.82
N ASP A 106 -14.09 21.64 0.37
CA ASP A 106 -14.57 22.43 1.50
C ASP A 106 -13.62 22.31 2.71
N ASP A 107 -14.05 22.83 3.86
CA ASP A 107 -13.27 22.81 5.11
C ASP A 107 -13.46 21.49 5.89
N GLY A 108 -14.35 20.61 5.42
CA GLY A 108 -14.67 19.32 6.02
C GLY A 108 -13.61 18.26 5.71
N GLN A 109 -13.25 17.49 6.73
CA GLN A 109 -12.29 16.40 6.60
C GLN A 109 -12.83 15.27 5.70
N ALA A 110 -12.02 14.78 4.79
CA ALA A 110 -12.29 13.58 3.99
C ALA A 110 -11.35 12.46 4.45
N ARG A 111 -11.93 11.41 5.04
CA ARG A 111 -11.17 10.32 5.64
C ARG A 111 -11.66 8.95 5.17
N HIS A 112 -10.71 8.07 4.86
CA HIS A 112 -10.96 6.65 4.65
C HIS A 112 -9.86 5.80 5.30
N ASN A 113 -10.24 4.89 6.20
CA ASN A 113 -9.34 3.97 6.87
C ASN A 113 -9.79 2.52 6.62
N GLY A 114 -8.97 1.79 5.87
CA GLY A 114 -9.11 0.35 5.67
C GLY A 114 -8.28 -0.45 6.67
N ILE A 115 -8.94 -1.22 7.51
CA ILE A 115 -8.32 -2.18 8.43
C ILE A 115 -8.43 -3.56 7.79
N HIS A 116 -7.32 -4.07 7.28
CA HIS A 116 -7.24 -5.31 6.53
C HIS A 116 -6.62 -6.41 7.38
N ARG A 117 -7.24 -7.59 7.38
CA ARG A 117 -6.67 -8.80 7.97
C ARG A 117 -6.53 -9.87 6.91
N PHE A 118 -5.30 -10.26 6.60
CA PHE A 118 -4.97 -11.32 5.66
C PHE A 118 -4.67 -12.62 6.40
N ILE A 119 -5.36 -13.69 6.03
CA ILE A 119 -5.10 -15.05 6.48
C ILE A 119 -4.83 -15.88 5.22
N LEU A 120 -3.56 -16.21 5.00
CA LEU A 120 -3.12 -17.01 3.86
C LEU A 120 -2.86 -18.44 4.32
N ASP A 121 -3.59 -19.40 3.73
CA ASP A 121 -3.37 -20.82 3.94
C ASP A 121 -2.12 -21.32 3.18
N LYS A 122 -1.80 -22.60 3.35
CA LYS A 122 -0.57 -23.20 2.82
C LYS A 122 -0.40 -22.92 1.33
N ASN A 123 0.82 -22.54 0.94
CA ASN A 123 1.21 -22.27 -0.45
C ASN A 123 0.37 -21.21 -1.18
N ALA A 124 -0.50 -20.46 -0.49
CA ALA A 124 -1.30 -19.41 -1.08
C ALA A 124 -0.41 -18.24 -1.51
N LYS A 125 -0.69 -17.67 -2.67
CA LYS A 125 0.04 -16.54 -3.25
C LYS A 125 -0.92 -15.39 -3.51
N VAL A 126 -0.56 -14.22 -3.00
CA VAL A 126 -1.34 -13.00 -3.19
C VAL A 126 -0.42 -11.92 -3.71
N LEU A 127 -0.82 -11.30 -4.82
CA LEU A 127 -0.34 -9.98 -5.22
C LEU A 127 -1.38 -8.95 -4.77
N TYR A 128 -1.03 -8.12 -3.79
CA TYR A 128 -1.82 -7.00 -3.31
C TYR A 128 -1.31 -5.71 -3.95
N LEU A 129 -2.15 -5.08 -4.77
CA LEU A 129 -1.87 -3.79 -5.40
C LEU A 129 -2.70 -2.73 -4.69
N GLU A 130 -2.07 -1.66 -4.20
CA GLU A 130 -2.76 -0.59 -3.48
C GLU A 130 -2.32 0.79 -3.96
N LYS A 131 -3.29 1.67 -4.20
CA LYS A 131 -3.05 3.06 -4.56
C LYS A 131 -3.79 4.03 -3.65
N HIS A 132 -3.08 5.03 -3.14
CA HIS A 132 -3.62 6.13 -2.34
C HIS A 132 -3.49 7.45 -3.08
N ILE A 133 -4.56 8.23 -3.09
CA ILE A 133 -4.56 9.59 -3.65
C ILE A 133 -5.51 10.50 -2.86
N GLY A 134 -5.07 11.73 -2.65
CA GLY A 134 -5.96 12.80 -2.23
C GLY A 134 -6.11 13.86 -3.31
N THR A 135 -7.29 14.46 -3.42
CA THR A 135 -7.60 15.47 -4.45
C THR A 135 -8.51 16.57 -3.90
N GLY A 136 -8.63 17.67 -4.63
CA GLY A 136 -9.44 18.83 -4.25
C GLY A 136 -8.62 19.93 -3.59
N ALA A 137 -9.08 21.18 -3.76
CA ALA A 137 -8.36 22.37 -3.31
C ALA A 137 -8.92 22.94 -1.99
N GLY A 138 -9.82 22.21 -1.33
CA GLY A 138 -10.38 22.57 -0.03
C GLY A 138 -9.35 22.57 1.09
N LYS A 139 -9.69 23.25 2.19
CA LYS A 139 -8.83 23.27 3.40
C LYS A 139 -9.05 22.05 4.30
N GLY A 140 -10.07 21.25 4.02
CA GLY A 140 -10.35 20.01 4.72
C GLY A 140 -9.18 19.04 4.60
N ILE A 141 -8.86 18.38 5.72
CA ILE A 141 -7.78 17.39 5.77
C ILE A 141 -8.19 16.15 4.99
N LYS A 142 -7.30 15.67 4.13
CA LYS A 142 -7.39 14.41 3.39
C LYS A 142 -6.57 13.37 4.12
N ARG A 143 -7.23 12.41 4.76
CA ARG A 143 -6.57 11.44 5.65
C ARG A 143 -6.83 10.00 5.24
N ILE A 144 -5.78 9.20 5.19
CA ILE A 144 -5.87 7.76 4.92
C ILE A 144 -4.94 7.02 5.87
N ASP A 145 -5.49 6.28 6.85
CA ASP A 145 -4.66 5.47 7.78
C ASP A 145 -4.97 3.98 7.67
N PRO A 146 -4.36 3.27 6.69
CA PRO A 146 -4.57 1.85 6.50
C PRO A 146 -3.80 1.04 7.56
N ILE A 147 -4.42 -0.03 8.02
CA ILE A 147 -3.77 -1.04 8.87
C ILE A 147 -3.88 -2.39 8.16
N THR A 148 -2.78 -3.12 8.06
CA THR A 148 -2.74 -4.48 7.51
C THR A 148 -2.16 -5.44 8.54
N ASP A 149 -2.92 -6.48 8.87
CA ASP A 149 -2.50 -7.61 9.70
C ASP A 149 -2.45 -8.88 8.87
N ALA A 150 -1.28 -9.47 8.69
CA ALA A 150 -1.10 -10.67 7.87
C ALA A 150 -0.63 -11.86 8.70
N THR A 151 -1.28 -13.00 8.51
CA THR A 151 -0.82 -14.31 9.01
C THR A 151 -0.63 -15.22 7.81
N LEU A 152 0.61 -15.69 7.61
CA LEU A 152 0.99 -16.50 6.47
C LEU A 152 1.32 -17.92 6.96
N ALA A 153 0.56 -18.90 6.48
CA ALA A 153 0.86 -20.30 6.72
C ALA A 153 2.09 -20.77 5.91
N GLU A 154 2.46 -22.04 6.09
CA GLU A 154 3.59 -22.67 5.42
C GLU A 154 3.59 -22.44 3.90
N GLY A 155 4.71 -21.95 3.35
CA GLY A 155 4.89 -21.71 1.92
C GLY A 155 4.05 -20.56 1.33
N ALA A 156 3.25 -19.86 2.14
CA ALA A 156 2.43 -18.75 1.66
C ALA A 156 3.28 -17.53 1.29
N VAL A 157 2.86 -16.80 0.26
CA VAL A 157 3.54 -15.60 -0.24
C VAL A 157 2.57 -14.44 -0.35
N LEU A 158 2.89 -13.34 0.34
CA LEU A 158 2.20 -12.06 0.19
C LEU A 158 3.15 -11.04 -0.43
N THR A 159 2.86 -10.63 -1.66
CA THR A 159 3.53 -9.50 -2.31
C THR A 159 2.62 -8.29 -2.23
N MET A 160 3.08 -7.22 -1.58
CA MET A 160 2.37 -5.94 -1.49
C MET A 160 3.12 -4.92 -2.34
N ASP A 161 2.44 -4.40 -3.35
CA ASP A 161 2.90 -3.27 -4.15
C ASP A 161 1.98 -2.08 -3.88
N THR A 162 2.52 -1.07 -3.21
CA THR A 162 1.73 0.05 -2.71
C THR A 162 2.30 1.39 -3.14
N ILE A 163 1.43 2.29 -3.57
CA ILE A 163 1.79 3.61 -4.10
C ILE A 163 0.93 4.68 -3.46
N GLN A 164 1.54 5.76 -2.99
CA GLN A 164 0.87 7.02 -2.69
C GLN A 164 1.32 8.09 -3.68
N LEU A 165 0.36 8.57 -4.49
CA LEU A 165 0.62 9.51 -5.60
C LEU A 165 0.65 10.99 -5.17
N GLY A 166 0.45 11.27 -3.88
CA GLY A 166 0.37 12.62 -3.31
C GLY A 166 -1.06 13.11 -3.06
N GLY A 167 -1.18 14.31 -2.49
CA GLY A 167 -2.44 14.95 -2.15
C GLY A 167 -3.07 14.45 -0.85
N VAL A 168 -2.39 13.59 -0.09
CA VAL A 168 -2.87 13.09 1.21
C VAL A 168 -2.16 13.87 2.31
N ASP A 169 -2.90 14.69 3.05
CA ASP A 169 -2.34 15.62 4.04
C ASP A 169 -1.69 14.90 5.22
N ASP A 170 -2.30 13.80 5.68
CA ASP A 170 -1.83 12.99 6.81
C ASP A 170 -2.12 11.51 6.52
N THR A 171 -1.10 10.65 6.68
CA THR A 171 -1.26 9.20 6.62
C THR A 171 -0.41 8.50 7.65
N THR A 172 -1.00 7.55 8.35
CA THR A 172 -0.26 6.53 9.12
C THR A 172 -0.59 5.15 8.58
N ARG A 173 0.40 4.49 8.00
CA ARG A 173 0.30 3.15 7.41
C ARG A 173 0.95 2.16 8.34
N THR A 174 0.23 1.12 8.73
CA THR A 174 0.75 0.07 9.61
C THR A 174 0.61 -1.29 8.96
N THR A 175 1.68 -2.06 8.87
CA THR A 175 1.65 -3.43 8.37
C THR A 175 2.36 -4.36 9.35
N ARG A 176 1.62 -5.35 9.85
CA ARG A 176 2.11 -6.35 10.79
C ARG A 176 1.96 -7.73 10.15
N ALA A 177 3.00 -8.55 10.22
CA ALA A 177 2.97 -9.89 9.63
C ALA A 177 3.62 -10.95 10.52
N VAL A 178 3.02 -12.13 10.56
CA VAL A 178 3.59 -13.34 11.19
C VAL A 178 3.69 -14.44 10.15
N LEU A 179 4.89 -15.00 9.99
CA LEU A 179 5.23 -15.91 8.90
C LEU A 179 5.55 -17.32 9.42
N GLY A 180 4.83 -18.31 8.87
CA GLY A 180 5.10 -19.74 9.03
C GLY A 180 6.28 -20.23 8.17
N ALA A 181 6.52 -21.54 8.18
CA ALA A 181 7.70 -22.12 7.54
C ALA A 181 7.71 -21.87 6.02
N SER A 182 8.85 -21.50 5.45
CA SER A 182 9.00 -21.16 4.02
C SER A 182 8.08 -20.03 3.51
N ALA A 183 7.36 -19.32 4.39
CA ALA A 183 6.48 -18.23 4.01
C ALA A 183 7.28 -16.97 3.69
N LYS A 184 6.78 -16.13 2.78
CA LYS A 184 7.45 -14.90 2.36
C LYS A 184 6.53 -13.71 2.31
N ILE A 185 7.02 -12.57 2.81
CA ILE A 185 6.39 -11.27 2.58
C ILE A 185 7.35 -10.38 1.79
N ILE A 186 6.84 -9.80 0.71
CA ILE A 186 7.59 -8.90 -0.16
C ILE A 186 6.80 -7.60 -0.23
N VAL A 187 7.37 -6.50 0.23
CA VAL A 187 6.72 -5.19 0.21
C VAL A 187 7.54 -4.24 -0.64
N ARG A 188 6.89 -3.64 -1.63
CA ARG A 188 7.41 -2.56 -2.46
C ARG A 188 6.50 -1.35 -2.26
N GLU A 189 6.97 -0.41 -1.47
CA GLU A 189 6.26 0.82 -1.13
C GLU A 189 6.88 2.00 -1.86
N ARG A 190 6.01 2.86 -2.40
CA ARG A 190 6.38 4.10 -3.06
C ARG A 190 5.55 5.24 -2.54
N ILE A 191 6.18 6.24 -1.93
CA ILE A 191 5.47 7.37 -1.31
C ILE A 191 6.02 8.69 -1.84
N MET A 192 5.13 9.54 -2.31
CA MET A 192 5.41 10.95 -2.53
C MET A 192 4.63 11.80 -1.53
N THR A 193 5.32 12.75 -0.90
CA THR A 193 4.69 13.83 -0.12
C THR A 193 5.16 15.19 -0.61
N ASP A 194 4.27 16.17 -0.60
CA ASP A 194 4.55 17.54 -1.02
C ASP A 194 3.94 18.57 -0.04
N GLY A 195 4.32 19.84 -0.16
CA GLY A 195 3.73 20.91 0.64
C GLY A 195 3.94 20.69 2.14
N ASN A 196 2.87 20.49 2.91
CA ASN A 196 2.95 20.22 4.35
C ASN A 196 2.45 18.80 4.69
N GLU A 197 2.39 17.92 3.70
CA GLU A 197 1.93 16.54 3.87
C GLU A 197 2.81 15.75 4.83
N LYS A 198 2.21 14.81 5.55
CA LYS A 198 2.88 13.93 6.49
C LYS A 198 2.56 12.48 6.21
N ALA A 199 3.60 11.65 6.09
CA ALA A 199 3.44 10.22 5.94
C ALA A 199 4.25 9.45 6.98
N LYS A 200 3.60 8.53 7.68
CA LYS A 200 4.25 7.58 8.58
C LYS A 200 3.99 6.17 8.09
N THR A 201 5.06 5.39 7.95
CA THR A 201 5.00 3.97 7.67
C THR A 201 5.61 3.19 8.83
N ASP A 202 4.88 2.18 9.30
CA ASP A 202 5.29 1.24 10.34
C ASP A 202 5.16 -0.19 9.83
N PHE A 203 6.29 -0.87 9.67
CA PHE A 203 6.38 -2.29 9.35
C PHE A 203 6.85 -3.09 10.56
N SER A 204 6.17 -4.20 10.85
CA SER A 204 6.57 -5.15 11.89
C SER A 204 6.36 -6.58 11.40
N VAL A 205 7.44 -7.31 11.15
CA VAL A 205 7.40 -8.67 10.60
C VAL A 205 8.07 -9.63 11.56
N VAL A 206 7.39 -10.73 11.89
CA VAL A 206 7.90 -11.80 12.73
C VAL A 206 8.02 -13.08 11.91
N LEU A 207 9.25 -13.58 11.82
CA LEU A 207 9.62 -14.81 11.11
C LEU A 207 9.66 -15.96 12.13
N GLU A 208 8.58 -16.76 12.20
CA GLU A 208 8.41 -17.82 13.21
C GLU A 208 8.70 -19.23 12.67
N GLY A 209 8.52 -19.46 11.37
CA GLY A 209 8.79 -20.76 10.75
C GLY A 209 10.12 -20.79 9.99
N GLU A 210 10.79 -21.94 10.00
CA GLU A 210 12.07 -22.11 9.31
C GLU A 210 11.98 -21.76 7.82
N ASP A 211 13.06 -21.20 7.28
CA ASP A 211 13.20 -20.76 5.89
C ASP A 211 12.19 -19.67 5.47
N SER A 212 11.55 -18.99 6.43
CA SER A 212 10.73 -17.82 6.15
C SER A 212 11.57 -16.60 5.73
N GLY A 213 10.96 -15.71 4.96
CA GLY A 213 11.64 -14.58 4.34
C GLY A 213 10.84 -13.27 4.40
N ALA A 214 11.52 -12.15 4.67
CA ALA A 214 10.94 -10.82 4.54
C ALA A 214 11.81 -9.94 3.64
N ASP A 215 11.19 -9.17 2.75
CA ASP A 215 11.84 -8.21 1.88
C ASP A 215 11.01 -6.92 1.84
N LEU A 216 11.44 -5.91 2.58
CA LEU A 216 10.72 -4.66 2.81
C LEU A 216 11.48 -3.52 2.16
N VAL A 217 10.97 -3.01 1.05
CA VAL A 217 11.61 -1.90 0.34
C VAL A 217 10.66 -0.73 0.24
N SER A 218 11.09 0.40 0.79
CA SER A 218 10.39 1.67 0.71
C SER A 218 11.22 2.67 -0.07
N ARG A 219 10.61 3.25 -1.09
CA ARG A 219 11.15 4.35 -1.88
C ARG A 219 10.29 5.58 -1.68
N SER A 220 10.90 6.68 -1.27
CA SER A 220 10.12 7.87 -0.96
C SER A 220 10.70 9.17 -1.49
N VAL A 221 9.81 10.11 -1.82
CA VAL A 221 10.19 11.47 -2.24
C VAL A 221 9.47 12.44 -1.31
N ALA A 222 10.25 13.21 -0.55
CA ALA A 222 9.74 14.26 0.33
C ALA A 222 10.06 15.63 -0.28
N ARG A 223 9.02 16.34 -0.71
CA ARG A 223 9.10 17.68 -1.34
C ARG A 223 8.45 18.76 -0.48
N GLY A 224 8.78 20.03 -0.72
CA GLY A 224 8.19 21.17 -0.03
C GLY A 224 8.64 21.21 1.42
N ASN A 225 7.72 21.40 2.36
CA ASN A 225 7.96 21.28 3.81
C ASN A 225 7.42 19.94 4.35
N SER A 226 7.28 18.93 3.50
CA SER A 226 6.68 17.65 3.90
C SER A 226 7.59 16.85 4.83
N HIS A 227 6.96 15.93 5.56
CA HIS A 227 7.66 15.05 6.49
C HIS A 227 7.28 13.59 6.28
N GLN A 228 8.29 12.72 6.24
CA GLN A 228 8.08 11.28 6.19
C GLN A 228 8.81 10.58 7.33
N GLU A 229 8.17 9.58 7.92
CA GLU A 229 8.75 8.71 8.93
C GLU A 229 8.60 7.26 8.46
N PHE A 230 9.72 6.56 8.32
CA PHE A 230 9.77 5.14 8.00
C PHE A 230 10.29 4.37 9.21
N THR A 231 9.50 3.44 9.72
CA THR A 231 9.91 2.49 10.76
C THR A 231 9.73 1.08 10.22
N SER A 232 10.76 0.25 10.37
CA SER A 232 10.64 -1.19 10.11
C SER A 232 11.21 -1.99 11.27
N ARG A 233 10.60 -3.13 11.55
CA ARG A 233 11.10 -4.10 12.51
C ARG A 233 10.98 -5.49 11.95
N ILE A 234 12.09 -6.19 11.78
CA ILE A 234 12.11 -7.60 11.38
C ILE A 234 12.64 -8.43 12.54
N VAL A 235 11.83 -9.39 13.00
CA VAL A 235 12.18 -10.30 14.10
C VAL A 235 12.38 -11.71 13.55
N GLY A 236 13.63 -12.17 13.51
CA GLY A 236 14.01 -13.52 13.10
C GLY A 236 14.10 -14.48 14.28
N LYS A 237 13.10 -15.35 14.48
CA LYS A 237 13.10 -16.32 15.62
C LYS A 237 13.73 -17.67 15.29
N VAL A 238 14.02 -17.94 14.03
CA VAL A 238 14.46 -19.23 13.48
C VAL A 238 15.46 -18.99 12.34
N ARG A 239 15.97 -20.05 11.70
CA ARG A 239 16.73 -19.93 10.44
C ARG A 239 15.83 -19.27 9.38
N CYS A 240 16.16 -18.04 9.00
CA CYS A 240 15.31 -17.19 8.15
C CYS A 240 16.13 -16.10 7.45
N THR A 241 15.55 -15.45 6.45
CA THR A 241 16.15 -14.30 5.77
C THR A 241 15.29 -13.05 5.91
N GLY A 242 15.91 -11.88 6.03
CA GLY A 242 15.21 -10.61 6.15
C GLY A 242 16.01 -9.48 5.50
N HIS A 243 15.32 -8.65 4.73
CA HIS A 243 15.89 -7.49 4.06
C HIS A 243 15.00 -6.27 4.27
N SER A 244 15.59 -5.14 4.64
CA SER A 244 14.90 -3.84 4.73
C SER A 244 15.70 -2.75 4.05
N GLU A 245 15.15 -2.17 2.97
CA GLU A 245 15.74 -1.09 2.17
C GLU A 245 14.92 0.20 2.30
N CYS A 246 15.58 1.32 2.56
CA CYS A 246 14.96 2.62 2.75
C CYS A 246 15.66 3.66 1.88
N ASP A 247 15.13 3.91 0.69
CA ASP A 247 15.68 4.92 -0.20
C ASP A 247 14.77 6.14 -0.21
N ALA A 248 15.35 7.33 0.02
CA ALA A 248 14.59 8.57 0.01
C ALA A 248 15.29 9.72 -0.71
N ILE A 249 14.50 10.44 -1.51
CA ILE A 249 14.90 11.69 -2.16
C ILE A 249 14.30 12.86 -1.37
N LEU A 250 15.17 13.80 -0.98
CA LEU A 250 14.80 15.08 -0.40
C LEU A 250 14.79 16.16 -1.50
N ALA A 251 13.66 16.84 -1.65
CA ALA A 251 13.49 18.00 -2.49
C ALA A 251 13.06 19.20 -1.63
N GLU A 252 13.60 20.38 -1.94
CA GLU A 252 13.32 21.63 -1.23
C GLU A 252 13.62 21.56 0.28
N GLN A 253 12.61 21.61 1.16
CA GLN A 253 12.75 21.53 2.63
C GLN A 253 12.20 20.20 3.19
N GLY A 254 11.97 19.20 2.32
CA GLY A 254 11.42 17.91 2.72
C GLY A 254 12.32 17.22 3.74
N THR A 255 11.69 16.49 4.65
CA THR A 255 12.41 15.77 5.71
C THR A 255 11.97 14.31 5.77
N VAL A 256 12.93 13.42 6.01
CA VAL A 256 12.70 11.98 6.12
C VAL A 256 13.45 11.46 7.34
N ASN A 257 12.75 10.74 8.20
CA ASN A 257 13.32 9.97 9.30
C ASN A 257 13.18 8.48 8.98
N ALA A 258 14.26 7.72 9.09
CA ALA A 258 14.23 6.26 8.96
C ALA A 258 14.75 5.60 10.24
N SER A 259 13.98 4.67 10.80
CA SER A 259 14.29 3.94 12.05
C SER A 259 14.04 2.43 11.88
N PRO A 260 14.92 1.72 11.17
CA PRO A 260 14.84 0.28 10.98
C PRO A 260 15.44 -0.47 12.18
N THR A 261 14.86 -1.63 12.50
CA THR A 261 15.25 -2.50 13.61
C THR A 261 15.30 -3.95 13.15
N LEU A 262 16.40 -4.65 13.45
CA LEU A 262 16.57 -6.08 13.16
C LEU A 262 16.81 -6.83 14.47
N ASP A 263 15.91 -7.77 14.79
CA ASP A 263 15.98 -8.60 15.99
C ASP A 263 16.25 -10.05 15.60
N ALA A 264 17.52 -10.45 15.57
CA ALA A 264 17.93 -11.83 15.29
C ALA A 264 18.00 -12.64 16.60
N HIS A 265 17.10 -13.60 16.77
CA HIS A 265 17.02 -14.49 17.94
C HIS A 265 17.50 -15.93 17.64
N HIS A 266 17.97 -16.19 16.42
CA HIS A 266 18.51 -17.48 15.98
C HIS A 266 19.87 -17.28 15.32
N VAL A 267 20.82 -18.21 15.54
CA VAL A 267 22.20 -18.08 15.05
C VAL A 267 22.29 -18.09 13.52
N ASP A 268 21.40 -18.83 12.87
CA ASP A 268 21.30 -18.93 11.40
C ASP A 268 20.30 -17.93 10.79
N ALA A 269 19.92 -16.85 11.51
CA ALA A 269 19.10 -15.80 10.95
C ALA A 269 19.97 -14.78 10.19
N GLU A 270 19.63 -14.51 8.92
CA GLU A 270 20.31 -13.55 8.07
C GLU A 270 19.43 -12.32 7.86
N LEU A 271 19.67 -11.26 8.61
CA LEU A 271 18.90 -10.02 8.53
C LEU A 271 19.79 -8.87 8.08
N ILE A 272 19.37 -8.14 7.05
CA ILE A 272 20.13 -7.05 6.42
C ILE A 272 19.27 -5.78 6.35
N HIS A 273 19.91 -4.64 6.56
CA HIS A 273 19.31 -3.34 6.40
C HIS A 273 20.21 -2.41 5.58
N GLU A 274 19.59 -1.70 4.63
CA GLU A 274 20.21 -0.69 3.78
C GLU A 274 19.36 0.60 3.77
N ALA A 275 20.02 1.77 3.79
CA ALA A 275 19.36 3.07 3.69
C ALA A 275 20.18 4.08 2.90
N ALA A 276 19.52 4.82 2.00
CA ALA A 276 20.08 5.95 1.29
C ALA A 276 19.10 7.13 1.29
N ILE A 277 19.42 8.18 2.05
CA ILE A 277 18.62 9.41 2.11
C ILE A 277 19.48 10.57 1.61
N GLY A 278 19.01 11.27 0.59
CA GLY A 278 19.77 12.37 0.02
C GLY A 278 18.98 13.24 -0.95
N LYS A 279 19.63 14.31 -1.41
CA LYS A 279 19.08 15.15 -2.49
C LYS A 279 19.24 14.48 -3.84
N ILE A 280 18.46 14.93 -4.83
CA ILE A 280 18.65 14.54 -6.23
C ILE A 280 20.09 14.83 -6.68
N ALA A 281 20.71 13.85 -7.33
CA ALA A 281 22.08 13.98 -7.80
C ALA A 281 22.17 15.02 -8.92
N GLY A 282 22.87 16.13 -8.66
CA GLY A 282 23.00 17.24 -9.62
C GLY A 282 23.60 16.85 -10.96
N GLU A 283 24.43 15.80 -11.02
CA GLU A 283 24.96 15.26 -12.27
C GLU A 283 23.87 14.62 -13.14
N GLN A 284 22.87 13.97 -12.54
CA GLN A 284 21.73 13.40 -13.27
C GLN A 284 20.87 14.53 -13.87
N ILE A 285 20.63 15.59 -13.11
CA ILE A 285 19.95 16.81 -13.59
C ILE A 285 20.74 17.42 -14.76
N LEU A 286 22.04 17.63 -14.59
CA LEU A 286 22.89 18.20 -15.63
C LEU A 286 22.83 17.37 -16.92
N LYS A 287 22.92 16.04 -16.80
CA LYS A 287 22.82 15.12 -17.94
C LYS A 287 21.48 15.24 -18.66
N LEU A 288 20.36 15.24 -17.95
CA LEU A 288 19.03 15.40 -18.55
C LEU A 288 18.87 16.76 -19.22
N ARG A 289 19.43 17.82 -18.63
CA ARG A 289 19.45 19.14 -19.26
C ARG A 289 20.26 19.17 -20.56
N THR A 290 21.35 18.41 -20.66
CA THR A 290 22.07 18.26 -21.94
C THR A 290 21.24 17.57 -23.03
N LEU A 291 20.22 16.80 -22.64
CA LEU A 291 19.25 16.17 -23.54
C LEU A 291 18.07 17.10 -23.90
N GLY A 292 18.09 18.35 -23.46
CA GLY A 292 17.11 19.37 -23.83
C GLY A 292 15.97 19.56 -22.84
N LEU A 293 16.01 18.89 -21.68
CA LEU A 293 15.02 19.11 -20.61
C LEU A 293 15.37 20.39 -19.84
N THR A 294 14.34 21.09 -19.37
CA THR A 294 14.49 22.09 -18.31
C THR A 294 14.91 21.42 -17.00
N GLU A 295 15.33 22.21 -16.02
CA GLU A 295 15.70 21.70 -14.70
C GLU A 295 14.52 21.02 -13.99
N GLU A 296 13.34 21.64 -14.04
CA GLU A 296 12.09 21.08 -13.49
C GLU A 296 11.69 19.78 -14.19
N GLU A 297 11.76 19.73 -15.52
CA GLU A 297 11.44 18.51 -16.28
C GLU A 297 12.45 17.38 -15.97
N ALA A 298 13.73 17.72 -15.79
CA ALA A 298 14.77 16.77 -15.42
C ALA A 298 14.54 16.20 -14.02
N GLU A 299 14.24 17.07 -13.04
CA GLU A 299 13.88 16.68 -11.68
C GLU A 299 12.66 15.76 -11.67
N GLN A 300 11.58 16.15 -12.36
CA GLN A 300 10.38 15.32 -12.47
C GLN A 300 10.69 13.95 -13.09
N LYS A 301 11.55 13.88 -14.11
CA LYS A 301 11.93 12.60 -14.72
C LYS A 301 12.73 11.70 -13.79
N ILE A 302 13.57 12.26 -12.93
CA ILE A 302 14.31 11.49 -11.92
C ILE A 302 13.33 10.95 -10.86
N ILE A 303 12.42 11.80 -10.38
CA ILE A 303 11.37 11.41 -9.42
C ILE A 303 10.48 10.30 -10.00
N ASP A 304 10.00 10.46 -11.23
CA ASP A 304 9.18 9.47 -11.94
C ASP A 304 9.91 8.12 -12.01
N GLY A 305 11.21 8.12 -12.36
CA GLY A 305 12.01 6.90 -12.46
C GLY A 305 12.33 6.26 -11.10
N PHE A 306 12.42 7.05 -10.05
CA PHE A 306 12.66 6.58 -8.68
C PHE A 306 11.40 5.91 -8.08
N LEU A 307 10.21 6.42 -8.44
CA LEU A 307 8.91 5.90 -8.02
C LEU A 307 8.29 4.87 -8.99
N GLN A 308 9.04 4.39 -9.99
CA GLN A 308 8.62 3.25 -10.83
C GLN A 308 8.94 1.93 -10.14
#